data_AF-A0A7Y1T8R1-F1
#
_entry.id   AF-A0A7Y1T8R1-F1
#
_cell.length_a   1.000
_cell.length_b   1.000
_cell.length_c   1.000
_cell.angle_alpha   90.00
_cell.angle_beta   90.00
_cell.angle_gamma   90.00
#
_symmetry.space_group_name_H-M   'P 1'
#
loop_
_entity.id
_entity.type
_entity.pdbx_description
1 polymer ?
#
loop_
_entity_poly.entity_id
_entity_poly.type
_entity_poly.pdbx_seq_one_letter_code
_entity_poly.pdbx_strand_id
1 'polypeptide(L)'
;ERVRGRIAQFYDRLETQIKQVLRDAELNQGLRPSITAAAASNMLLAVIEGKVAQYVRSKFKRLPTQYWPEQWQHLMEGFFRESLAQAPRHSIARQNAPALTPGNTPLVAKAR
;
A
#
# COMPACT_ATOMS: atom_id res chain seq x y z
N GLU A 1 -10.32 -34.97 -10.06
CA GLU A 1 -10.52 -33.67 -10.76
C GLU A 1 -11.18 -32.55 -9.95
N ARG A 2 -12.34 -32.73 -9.28
CA ARG A 2 -13.06 -31.64 -8.58
C ARG A 2 -12.26 -30.89 -7.50
N VAL A 3 -11.35 -31.56 -6.80
CA VAL A 3 -10.54 -30.95 -5.73
C VAL A 3 -9.52 -29.96 -6.30
N ARG A 4 -8.83 -30.32 -7.39
CA ARG A 4 -7.86 -29.42 -8.05
C ARG A 4 -8.55 -28.14 -8.55
N GLY A 5 -9.73 -28.28 -9.15
CA GLY A 5 -10.52 -27.13 -9.60
C GLY A 5 -10.98 -26.22 -8.45
N ARG A 6 -11.37 -26.79 -7.30
CA ARG A 6 -11.73 -26.00 -6.11
C ARG A 6 -10.55 -25.24 -5.52
N ILE A 7 -9.36 -25.85 -5.51
CA ILE A 7 -8.14 -25.20 -5.02
C ILE A 7 -7.76 -24.03 -5.92
N ALA A 8 -7.82 -24.21 -7.25
CA ALA A 8 -7.57 -23.12 -8.19
C ALA A 8 -8.55 -21.96 -7.97
N GLN A 9 -9.86 -22.24 -7.90
CA GLN A 9 -10.88 -21.22 -7.63
C GLN A 9 -10.68 -20.50 -6.29
N PHE A 10 -10.16 -21.18 -5.28
CA PHE A 10 -9.84 -20.55 -4.00
C PHE A 10 -8.70 -19.53 -4.15
N TYR A 11 -7.62 -19.91 -4.83
CA TYR A 11 -6.48 -19.00 -5.05
C TYR A 11 -6.84 -17.84 -5.97
N ASP A 12 -7.65 -18.06 -7.01
CA ASP A 12 -8.16 -16.98 -7.88
C ASP A 12 -8.98 -15.95 -7.08
N ARG A 13 -9.83 -16.42 -6.16
CA ARG A 13 -10.60 -15.55 -5.26
C ARG A 13 -9.68 -14.84 -4.27
N LEU A 14 -8.71 -15.53 -3.70
CA LEU A 14 -7.74 -14.93 -2.77
C LEU A 14 -6.94 -13.83 -3.46
N GLU A 15 -6.46 -14.05 -4.69
CA GLU A 15 -5.78 -13.02 -5.47
C GLU A 15 -6.69 -11.80 -5.70
N THR A 16 -7.96 -12.04 -5.99
CA THR A 16 -8.95 -10.98 -6.19
C THR A 16 -9.16 -10.16 -4.91
N GLN A 17 -9.23 -10.82 -3.75
CA GLN A 17 -9.32 -10.16 -2.45
C GLN A 17 -8.07 -9.31 -2.15
N ILE A 18 -6.87 -9.84 -2.43
CA ILE A 18 -5.62 -9.07 -2.27
C ILE A 18 -5.65 -7.81 -3.16
N LYS A 19 -6.05 -7.94 -4.43
CA LYS A 19 -6.18 -6.80 -5.35
C LYS A 19 -7.16 -5.74 -4.82
N GLN A 20 -8.27 -6.16 -4.23
CA GLN A 20 -9.25 -5.25 -3.62
C GLN A 20 -8.63 -4.48 -2.45
N VAL A 21 -7.97 -5.18 -1.52
CA VAL A 21 -7.30 -4.54 -0.37
C VAL A 21 -6.25 -3.52 -0.83
N LEU A 22 -5.46 -3.82 -1.87
CA LEU A 22 -4.47 -2.89 -2.40
C LEU A 22 -5.11 -1.64 -3.04
N ARG A 23 -6.26 -1.78 -3.69
CA ARG A 23 -7.01 -0.63 -4.24
C ARG A 23 -7.62 0.21 -3.13
N ASP A 24 -8.16 -0.43 -2.09
CA ASP A 24 -8.74 0.27 -0.95
C ASP A 24 -7.67 1.05 -0.17
N ALA A 25 -6.45 0.53 -0.08
CA ALA A 25 -5.31 1.26 0.48
C ALA A 25 -4.96 2.49 -0.35
N GLU A 26 -4.97 2.40 -1.69
CA GLU A 26 -4.71 3.53 -2.58
C GLU A 26 -5.78 4.63 -2.42
N LEU A 27 -7.05 4.23 -2.35
CA LEU A 27 -8.19 5.16 -2.27
C LEU A 27 -8.36 5.79 -0.89
N ASN A 28 -8.22 5.03 0.19
CA ASN A 28 -8.56 5.49 1.53
C ASN A 28 -7.35 5.97 2.34
N GLN A 29 -6.16 5.45 2.04
CA GLN A 29 -4.94 5.69 2.81
C GLN A 29 -3.87 6.43 2.00
N GLY A 30 -4.09 6.62 0.69
CA GLY A 30 -3.08 7.21 -0.19
C GLY A 30 -1.84 6.32 -0.34
N LEU A 31 -1.95 5.01 -0.10
CA LEU A 31 -0.85 4.06 -0.20
C LEU A 31 -1.03 3.19 -1.43
N ARG A 32 -0.12 3.30 -2.39
CA ARG A 32 -0.14 2.48 -3.61
C ARG A 32 1.05 1.53 -3.63
N PRO A 33 0.90 0.30 -4.13
CA PRO A 33 2.05 -0.54 -4.41
C PRO A 33 3.07 0.15 -5.34
N SER A 34 4.35 -0.10 -5.12
CA SER A 34 5.44 0.43 -5.96
C SER A 34 5.43 -0.17 -7.37
N ILE A 35 4.89 -1.37 -7.52
CA ILE A 35 4.63 -2.05 -8.80
C ILE A 35 3.13 -2.06 -9.13
N THR A 36 2.73 -2.67 -10.24
CA THR A 36 1.30 -2.77 -10.57
C THR A 36 0.55 -3.57 -9.50
N ALA A 37 -0.71 -3.22 -9.20
CA ALA A 37 -1.51 -3.93 -8.21
C ALA A 37 -1.66 -5.43 -8.53
N ALA A 38 -1.69 -5.79 -9.82
CA ALA A 38 -1.69 -7.19 -10.26
C ALA A 38 -0.39 -7.91 -9.90
N ALA A 39 0.77 -7.33 -10.22
CA ALA A 39 2.06 -7.92 -9.89
C ALA A 39 2.28 -8.00 -8.36
N ALA A 40 1.91 -6.96 -7.61
CA ALA A 40 1.98 -6.95 -6.16
C ALA A 40 1.10 -8.04 -5.53
N SER A 41 -0.13 -8.21 -6.02
CA SER A 41 -1.04 -9.24 -5.51
C SER A 41 -0.52 -10.65 -5.81
N ASN A 42 -0.03 -10.88 -7.02
CA ASN A 42 0.57 -12.15 -7.40
C ASN A 42 1.82 -12.46 -6.55
N MET A 43 2.66 -11.45 -6.27
CA MET A 43 3.83 -11.62 -5.39
C MET A 43 3.42 -12.07 -3.98
N LEU A 44 2.43 -11.41 -3.37
CA LEU A 44 1.92 -11.80 -2.05
C LEU A 44 1.33 -13.22 -2.07
N LEU A 45 0.58 -13.55 -3.12
CA LEU A 45 0.00 -14.88 -3.29
C LEU A 45 1.08 -15.96 -3.42
N ALA A 46 2.11 -15.73 -4.23
CA ALA A 46 3.22 -16.66 -4.41
C ALA A 46 3.98 -16.93 -3.10
N VAL A 47 4.15 -15.92 -2.25
CA VAL A 47 4.73 -16.09 -0.91
C VAL A 47 3.84 -17.00 -0.05
N ILE A 48 2.53 -16.75 -0.01
CA ILE A 48 1.57 -17.56 0.75
C ILE A 48 1.58 -19.01 0.26
N GLU A 49 1.50 -19.24 -1.04
CA GLU A 49 1.55 -20.57 -1.65
C GLU A 49 2.87 -21.29 -1.32
N GLY A 50 4.00 -20.59 -1.41
CA GLY A 50 5.32 -21.12 -1.06
C GLY A 50 5.39 -21.56 0.40
N LYS A 51 4.83 -20.77 1.34
CA LYS A 51 4.74 -21.13 2.76
C LYS A 51 3.89 -22.38 2.99
N VAL A 52 2.72 -22.46 2.35
CA VAL A 52 1.83 -23.63 2.44
C VAL A 52 2.53 -24.88 1.87
N ALA A 53 3.18 -24.75 0.71
CA ALA A 53 3.91 -25.84 0.08
C ALA A 53 5.07 -26.37 0.96
N GLN A 54 5.80 -25.47 1.62
CA GLN A 54 6.86 -25.85 2.56
C GLN A 54 6.30 -26.60 3.78
N TYR A 55 5.17 -26.14 4.33
CA TYR A 55 4.51 -26.81 5.45
C TYR A 55 4.10 -28.24 5.09
N VAL A 56 3.45 -28.44 3.94
CA VAL A 56 3.05 -29.77 3.44
C VAL A 56 4.28 -30.65 3.16
N ARG A 57 5.31 -30.13 2.48
CA ARG A 57 6.55 -30.87 2.15
C ARG A 57 7.30 -31.32 3.40
N SER A 58 7.25 -30.52 4.46
CA SER A 58 7.86 -30.85 5.75
C SER A 58 7.09 -31.90 6.56
N LYS A 59 5.99 -32.46 6.03
CA LYS A 59 5.01 -33.28 6.76
C LYS A 59 4.53 -32.56 8.02
N PHE A 60 4.18 -31.29 7.86
CA PHE A 60 3.62 -30.42 8.90
C PHE A 60 4.58 -30.06 10.05
N LYS A 61 5.89 -30.24 9.87
CA LYS A 61 6.91 -29.91 10.88
C LYS A 61 7.34 -28.44 10.86
N ARG A 62 7.42 -27.83 9.67
CA ARG A 62 7.83 -26.45 9.46
C ARG A 62 6.59 -25.56 9.41
N LEU A 63 6.30 -24.83 10.48
CA LEU A 63 5.13 -23.96 10.53
C LEU A 63 5.18 -22.90 9.41
N PRO A 64 4.04 -22.58 8.74
CA PRO A 64 3.99 -21.52 7.73
C PRO A 64 4.46 -20.16 8.27
N THR A 65 4.22 -19.92 9.56
CA THR A 65 4.58 -18.69 10.29
C THR A 65 6.04 -18.65 10.75
N GLN A 66 6.82 -19.72 10.55
CA GLN A 66 8.24 -19.73 10.88
C GLN A 66 8.98 -18.67 10.05
N TYR A 67 9.77 -17.82 10.72
CA TYR A 67 10.46 -16.64 10.17
C TYR A 67 9.54 -15.55 9.60
N TRP A 68 8.23 -15.60 9.85
CA TRP A 68 7.29 -14.66 9.23
C TRP A 68 7.56 -13.19 9.57
N PRO A 69 7.85 -12.79 10.84
CA PRO A 69 8.08 -11.38 11.16
C PRO A 69 9.22 -10.75 10.34
N GLU A 70 10.36 -11.41 10.27
CA GLU A 70 11.55 -10.95 9.53
C GLU A 70 11.27 -10.90 8.02
N GLN A 71 10.66 -11.97 7.48
CA GLN A 71 10.34 -12.03 6.06
C GLN A 71 9.30 -11.00 5.64
N TRP A 72 8.32 -10.74 6.49
CA TRP A 72 7.29 -9.73 6.24
C TRP A 72 7.90 -8.33 6.21
N GLN A 73 8.82 -8.01 7.13
CA GLN A 73 9.52 -6.72 7.12
C GLN A 73 10.25 -6.48 5.80
N HIS A 74 11.03 -7.46 5.33
CA HIS A 74 11.73 -7.36 4.05
C HIS A 74 10.80 -7.37 2.84
N LEU A 75 9.72 -8.16 2.88
CA LEU A 75 8.72 -8.20 1.80
C LEU A 75 7.98 -6.87 1.65
N MET A 76 7.75 -6.18 2.77
CA MET A 76 7.05 -4.88 2.79
C MET A 76 7.99 -3.70 2.57
N GLU A 77 9.30 -3.90 2.63
CA GLU A 77 10.29 -2.87 2.35
C GLU A 77 10.14 -2.36 0.92
N GLY A 78 9.82 -1.07 0.76
CA GLY A 78 9.54 -0.48 -0.55
C GLY A 78 8.29 -1.01 -1.25
N PHE A 79 7.45 -1.82 -0.58
CA PHE A 79 6.24 -2.37 -1.18
C PHE A 79 5.21 -1.28 -1.49
N PHE A 80 5.05 -0.31 -0.59
CA PHE A 80 4.16 0.83 -0.76
C PHE A 80 4.93 2.13 -1.02
N ARG A 81 4.28 3.03 -1.77
CA ARG A 81 4.66 4.42 -1.95
C ARG A 81 3.44 5.32 -1.81
N GLU A 82 3.67 6.60 -1.58
CA GLU A 82 2.59 7.59 -1.51
C GLU A 82 1.90 7.74 -2.88
N SER A 83 0.58 7.80 -2.85
CA SER A 83 -0.27 8.02 -4.01
C SER A 83 -0.55 9.51 -4.17
N LEU A 84 -0.14 10.08 -5.30
CA LEU A 84 -0.42 11.47 -5.69
C LEU A 84 -1.92 11.75 -5.90
N ALA A 85 -2.76 10.71 -5.96
CA ALA A 85 -4.21 10.85 -6.09
C ALA A 85 -4.87 11.42 -4.82
N GLN A 86 -4.21 11.29 -3.66
CA GLN A 86 -4.60 11.94 -2.42
C GLN A 86 -3.59 13.07 -2.18
N ALA A 87 -4.04 14.34 -2.18
CA ALA A 87 -3.16 15.45 -1.83
C ALA A 87 -2.45 15.13 -0.48
N PRO A 88 -1.14 15.41 -0.35
CA PRO A 88 -0.36 14.91 0.78
C PRO A 88 -0.97 15.42 2.08
N ARG A 89 -1.52 14.51 2.90
CA ARG A 89 -2.08 14.85 4.22
C ARG A 89 -1.02 15.39 5.18
N HIS A 90 0.26 15.18 4.85
CA HIS A 90 1.42 15.65 5.61
C HIS A 90 2.27 16.64 4.80
N SER A 91 1.66 17.48 3.96
CA SER A 91 2.32 18.64 3.36
C SER A 91 2.59 19.72 4.44
N ILE A 92 3.61 19.47 5.27
CA ILE A 92 4.26 20.47 6.14
C ILE A 92 4.79 21.66 5.31
N ALA A 93 4.80 21.56 3.97
CA ALA A 93 5.25 22.58 3.04
C ALA A 93 4.35 23.83 2.89
N ARG A 94 3.25 23.98 3.65
CA ARG A 94 2.57 25.29 3.77
C ARG A 94 3.17 26.22 4.84
N GLN A 95 4.10 25.75 5.67
CA GLN A 95 4.63 26.56 6.78
C GLN A 95 5.63 27.65 6.36
N ASN A 96 6.06 27.71 5.09
CA ASN A 96 7.02 28.69 4.58
C ASN A 96 6.47 29.63 3.49
N ALA A 97 5.16 29.88 3.46
CA ALA A 97 4.63 30.99 2.67
C ALA A 97 4.93 32.31 3.40
N PRO A 98 5.62 33.30 2.79
CA PRO A 98 5.79 34.61 3.42
C PRO A 98 4.40 35.21 3.66
N ALA A 99 4.15 35.63 4.90
CA ALA A 99 2.88 36.21 5.31
C ALA A 99 2.56 37.42 4.43
N LEU A 100 1.53 37.30 3.59
CA LEU A 100 0.85 38.46 3.03
C LEU A 100 0.11 39.12 4.20
N THR A 101 0.74 40.11 4.84
CA THR A 101 0.07 40.96 5.83
C THR A 101 -0.97 41.85 5.12
N PRO A 102 -2.26 41.74 5.44
CA PRO A 102 -3.26 42.66 4.92
C PRO A 102 -3.36 43.84 5.89
N GLY A 103 -2.85 45.01 5.51
CA GLY A 103 -3.08 46.24 6.27
C GLY A 103 -1.92 47.23 6.23
N ASN A 104 -1.82 47.99 5.13
CA ASN A 104 -1.54 49.43 5.18
C ASN A 104 -1.57 49.99 3.76
N THR A 105 -2.73 50.49 3.36
CA THR A 105 -2.83 51.50 2.30
C THR A 105 -3.00 52.84 3.01
N PRO A 106 -2.05 53.78 2.97
CA PRO A 106 -2.30 55.13 3.46
C PRO A 106 -3.09 55.90 2.39
N LEU A 107 -4.39 56.10 2.66
CA LEU A 107 -5.22 57.11 2.00
C LEU A 107 -5.09 58.42 2.79
N VAL A 108 -4.13 59.26 2.43
CA VAL A 108 -4.24 60.71 2.64
C VAL A 108 -3.84 61.40 1.36
N ALA A 109 -4.84 61.69 0.54
CA ALA A 109 -4.77 62.79 -0.42
C ALA A 109 -5.03 64.09 0.35
N LYS A 110 -4.14 65.09 0.23
CA LYS A 110 -4.46 66.51 -0.07
C LYS A 110 -3.29 67.47 0.18
N ALA A 111 -3.05 68.29 -0.84
CA ALA A 111 -2.76 69.72 -0.79
C ALA A 111 -1.44 70.21 -0.13
N ARG A 112 -0.44 70.54 -0.95
CA ARG A 112 -0.16 71.89 -1.48
C ARG A 112 1.05 71.85 -2.39
#